data_AF-F4BYJ1-F1
#
_entry.id   AF-F4BYJ1-F1
#
_cell.length_a   1.000
_cell.length_b   1.000
_cell.length_c   1.000
_cell.angle_alpha   90.00
_cell.angle_beta   90.00
_cell.angle_gamma   90.00
#
_symmetry.space_group_name_H-M   'P 1'
#
loop_
_entity.id
_entity.type
_entity.pdbx_description
1 polymer ?
#
loop_
_entity_poly.entity_id
_entity_poly.type
_entity_poly.pdbx_seq_one_letter_code
_entity_poly.pdbx_strand_id
1 'polypeptide(L)'
;MNKMCLIIPAFLLALAMGPAEAYPLQASDGNATVILFGSIRMPYELNDSEEILKVDTGLLNAPNATYQLVDQYDAVYNPAMYKPLNEGRQLVYFVVPRDSLFKLITATPVGGRPININWWATPKAGNEFLLIRCYGITDWLLNPDEQGIVVQVRGQNNGTQDVVFSPENFVLLDQWGWPYSATIGFDTEIIAPGNATQDRVLVGFSGISLRSRPVALVYGYNTESPIVIDFDSDYTQLTNEQVYGTA
;
A
#
# COMPACT_ATOMS: atom_id res chain seq x y z
N MET A 1 38.13 33.80 -30.03
CA MET A 1 37.05 34.56 -29.34
C MET A 1 35.94 33.58 -29.00
N ASN A 2 35.60 33.53 -27.72
CA ASN A 2 34.88 32.46 -27.03
C ASN A 2 33.43 32.29 -27.50
N LYS A 3 33.04 31.05 -27.80
CA LYS A 3 31.62 30.64 -27.72
C LYS A 3 31.35 30.26 -26.25
N MET A 4 30.75 31.18 -25.50
CA MET A 4 30.04 30.83 -24.25
C MET A 4 28.84 29.96 -24.64
N CYS A 5 28.91 28.66 -24.36
CA CYS A 5 27.74 27.80 -24.39
C CYS A 5 27.06 27.93 -23.03
N LEU A 6 25.84 28.48 -23.03
CA LEU A 6 25.01 28.65 -21.85
C LEU A 6 24.76 27.31 -21.16
N ILE A 7 25.15 27.25 -19.88
CA ILE A 7 24.82 26.18 -18.95
C ILE A 7 23.40 26.45 -18.42
N ILE A 8 22.50 25.47 -18.64
CA ILE A 8 21.31 25.13 -17.83
C ILE A 8 20.10 26.09 -17.96
N PRO A 9 18.89 25.54 -18.24
CA PRO A 9 18.03 25.16 -17.14
C PRO A 9 17.42 23.75 -17.28
N ALA A 10 18.15 22.73 -16.84
CA ALA A 10 17.58 21.50 -16.30
C ALA A 10 16.88 21.71 -14.94
N PHE A 11 16.85 22.94 -14.43
CA PHE A 11 16.29 23.29 -13.11
C PHE A 11 14.78 23.60 -13.13
N LEU A 12 14.14 23.59 -14.31
CA LEU A 12 12.71 23.92 -14.45
C LEU A 12 11.77 22.71 -14.39
N LEU A 13 12.29 21.48 -14.43
CA LEU A 13 11.47 20.27 -14.24
C LEU A 13 11.21 19.94 -12.75
N ALA A 14 11.97 20.55 -11.84
CA ALA A 14 11.83 20.34 -10.39
C ALA A 14 10.60 21.06 -9.78
N LEU A 15 9.93 21.93 -10.54
CA LEU A 15 8.78 22.72 -10.08
C LEU A 15 7.41 22.12 -10.48
N ALA A 16 7.41 21.00 -11.21
CA ALA A 16 6.18 20.28 -11.59
C ALA A 16 5.83 19.12 -10.64
N MET A 17 6.69 18.82 -9.67
CA MET A 17 6.34 17.94 -8.56
C MET A 17 5.57 18.78 -7.55
N GLY A 18 4.24 18.64 -7.54
CA GLY A 18 3.45 19.04 -6.37
C GLY A 18 4.04 18.40 -5.10
N PRO A 19 3.73 18.91 -3.89
CA PRO A 19 4.21 18.27 -2.68
C PRO A 19 3.83 16.79 -2.73
N ALA A 20 4.82 15.92 -2.95
CA ALA A 20 4.67 14.51 -2.66
C ALA A 20 4.33 14.47 -1.17
N GLU A 21 3.12 14.02 -0.83
CA GLU A 21 2.80 13.75 0.56
C GLU A 21 3.81 12.71 1.03
N ALA A 22 4.77 13.17 1.83
CA ALA A 22 5.89 12.36 2.25
C ALA A 22 5.34 11.25 3.14
N TYR A 23 5.64 9.99 2.79
CA TYR A 23 5.48 8.90 3.72
C TYR A 23 6.19 9.25 5.04
N PRO A 24 5.55 9.08 6.21
CA PRO A 24 4.21 8.52 6.41
C PRO A 24 3.07 9.50 6.09
N LEU A 25 1.96 8.98 5.54
CA LEU A 25 0.75 9.78 5.28
C LEU A 25 0.31 10.52 6.53
N GLN A 26 0.05 11.82 6.43
CA GLN A 26 -0.33 12.61 7.59
C GLN A 26 -1.27 13.75 7.22
N ALA A 27 -2.15 14.12 8.15
CA ALA A 27 -3.01 15.29 8.04
C ALA A 27 -3.17 15.97 9.41
N SER A 28 -3.54 17.25 9.39
CA SER A 28 -3.66 18.07 10.59
C SER A 28 -4.89 18.97 10.54
N ASP A 29 -5.52 19.22 11.68
CA ASP A 29 -6.54 20.26 11.86
C ASP A 29 -5.95 21.61 12.33
N GLY A 30 -4.62 21.71 12.37
CA GLY A 30 -3.86 22.85 12.90
C GLY A 30 -3.54 22.75 14.40
N ASN A 31 -4.26 21.91 15.16
CA ASN A 31 -4.03 21.69 16.60
C ASN A 31 -3.42 20.33 16.87
N ALA A 32 -3.86 19.30 16.15
CA ALA A 32 -3.37 17.93 16.22
C ALA A 32 -2.94 17.46 14.83
N THR A 33 -2.01 16.51 14.80
CA THR A 33 -1.59 15.84 13.55
C THR A 33 -1.77 14.35 13.72
N VAL A 34 -2.40 13.73 12.73
CA VAL A 34 -2.58 12.28 12.64
C VAL A 34 -1.64 11.77 11.55
N ILE A 35 -0.94 10.68 11.85
CA ILE A 35 0.02 10.02 10.97
C ILE A 35 -0.45 8.58 10.77
N LEU A 36 -0.42 8.07 9.54
CA LEU A 36 -0.63 6.66 9.22
C LEU A 36 0.70 6.07 8.78
N PHE A 37 1.20 5.11 9.54
CA PHE A 37 2.44 4.39 9.22
C PHE A 37 2.19 3.19 8.31
N GLY A 38 0.94 2.77 8.12
CA GLY A 38 0.58 1.67 7.24
C GLY A 38 -0.48 0.75 7.83
N SER A 39 -0.72 -0.37 7.17
CA SER A 39 -1.71 -1.34 7.62
C SER A 39 -1.37 -2.78 7.30
N ILE A 40 -1.95 -3.67 8.10
CA ILE A 40 -1.80 -5.12 7.99
C ILE A 40 -3.19 -5.74 7.97
N ARG A 41 -3.44 -6.62 7.02
CA ARG A 41 -4.64 -7.48 7.00
C ARG A 41 -4.28 -8.83 7.62
N MET A 42 -5.16 -9.35 8.48
CA MET A 42 -4.99 -10.67 9.08
C MET A 42 -6.33 -11.45 9.06
N PRO A 43 -6.29 -12.79 9.02
CA PRO A 43 -7.49 -13.61 9.11
C PRO A 43 -8.33 -13.26 10.34
N TYR A 44 -9.65 -13.31 10.18
CA TYR A 44 -10.59 -13.28 11.30
C TYR A 44 -11.14 -14.68 11.53
N GLU A 45 -10.59 -15.38 12.51
CA GLU A 45 -10.87 -16.80 12.82
C GLU A 45 -12.35 -17.14 13.04
N LEU A 46 -13.21 -16.15 13.23
CA LEU A 46 -14.64 -16.34 13.47
C LEU A 46 -15.48 -16.29 12.18
N ASN A 47 -14.96 -15.72 11.09
CA ASN A 47 -15.71 -15.55 9.85
C ASN A 47 -14.78 -15.36 8.63
N ASP A 48 -14.83 -16.30 7.68
CA ASP A 48 -14.00 -16.30 6.47
C ASP A 48 -14.35 -15.19 5.46
N SER A 49 -15.52 -14.55 5.61
CA SER A 49 -15.94 -13.41 4.77
C SER A 49 -15.42 -12.06 5.28
N GLU A 50 -14.84 -12.05 6.48
CA GLU A 50 -14.30 -10.87 7.13
C GLU A 50 -12.80 -11.05 7.43
N GLU A 51 -12.12 -9.94 7.66
CA GLU A 51 -10.75 -9.92 8.10
C GLU A 51 -10.52 -8.76 9.06
N ILE A 52 -9.41 -8.80 9.79
CA ILE A 52 -9.01 -7.69 10.65
C ILE A 52 -8.05 -6.82 9.86
N LEU A 53 -8.42 -5.56 9.67
CA LEU A 53 -7.52 -4.51 9.21
C LEU A 53 -6.93 -3.79 10.42
N LYS A 54 -5.61 -3.91 10.61
CA LYS A 54 -4.85 -3.15 11.61
C LYS A 54 -4.26 -1.93 10.94
N VAL A 55 -4.54 -0.75 11.47
CA VAL A 55 -3.95 0.51 11.01
C VAL A 55 -2.99 1.01 12.09
N ASP A 56 -1.73 1.24 11.72
CA ASP A 56 -0.73 1.82 12.61
C ASP A 56 -0.78 3.33 12.53
N THR A 57 -1.13 3.97 13.64
CA THR A 57 -1.43 5.39 13.69
C THR A 57 -0.56 6.11 14.71
N GLY A 58 -0.10 7.30 14.34
CA GLY A 58 0.53 8.28 15.21
C GLY A 58 -0.39 9.48 15.44
N LEU A 59 -0.27 10.09 16.62
CA LEU A 59 -0.97 11.30 17.01
C LEU A 59 0.02 12.26 17.67
N LEU A 60 0.11 13.47 17.14
CA LEU A 60 0.89 14.56 17.70
C LEU A 60 -0.06 15.65 18.23
N ASN A 61 0.34 16.27 19.34
CA ASN A 61 -0.37 17.39 19.98
C ASN A 61 -1.82 17.10 20.42
N ALA A 62 -2.17 15.81 20.55
CA ALA A 62 -3.41 15.37 21.18
C ALA A 62 -3.17 14.09 21.99
N PRO A 63 -3.87 13.90 23.12
CA PRO A 63 -3.64 12.75 23.99
C PRO A 63 -4.24 11.45 23.45
N ASN A 64 -5.31 11.55 22.65
CA ASN A 64 -5.97 10.41 22.01
C ASN A 64 -6.88 10.89 20.85
N ALA A 65 -7.37 9.95 20.04
CA ALA A 65 -8.36 10.16 19.00
C ALA A 65 -9.30 8.95 18.87
N THR A 66 -10.53 9.18 18.39
CA THR A 66 -11.40 8.11 17.88
C THR A 66 -11.27 8.01 16.37
N TYR A 67 -11.46 6.82 15.81
CA TYR A 67 -11.25 6.58 14.38
C TYR A 67 -12.50 6.01 13.73
N GLN A 68 -12.65 6.25 12.42
CA GLN A 68 -13.65 5.62 11.56
C GLN A 68 -13.01 5.34 10.21
N LEU A 69 -13.32 4.18 9.63
CA LEU A 69 -12.95 3.85 8.25
C LEU A 69 -14.16 3.96 7.34
N VAL A 70 -13.93 4.43 6.11
CA VAL A 70 -14.93 4.47 5.04
C VAL A 70 -14.43 3.66 3.86
N ASP A 71 -15.27 2.72 3.41
CA ASP A 71 -14.96 1.87 2.27
C ASP A 71 -15.42 2.48 0.93
N GLN A 72 -15.20 1.70 -0.12
CA GLN A 72 -15.45 2.09 -1.48
C GLN A 72 -16.95 2.25 -1.82
N TYR A 73 -17.83 1.74 -0.96
CA TYR A 73 -19.29 1.86 -1.03
C TYR A 73 -19.85 2.87 -0.01
N ASP A 74 -18.99 3.70 0.60
CA ASP A 74 -19.35 4.67 1.64
C ASP A 74 -19.88 4.03 2.94
N ALA A 75 -19.61 2.73 3.16
CA ALA A 75 -19.91 2.09 4.44
C ALA A 75 -18.90 2.54 5.51
N VAL A 76 -19.41 2.85 6.70
CA VAL A 76 -18.61 3.36 7.83
C VAL A 76 -18.36 2.24 8.83
N TYR A 77 -17.09 2.02 9.18
CA TYR A 77 -16.65 1.02 10.13
C TYR A 77 -16.04 1.68 11.36
N ASN A 78 -16.50 1.24 12.53
CA ASN A 78 -15.93 1.67 13.81
C ASN A 78 -14.87 0.66 14.28
N PRO A 79 -13.83 1.11 15.01
CA PRO A 79 -12.80 0.24 15.57
C PRO A 79 -13.38 -0.80 16.51
N ALA A 80 -12.94 -2.04 16.35
CA ALA A 80 -13.20 -3.14 17.27
C ALA A 80 -12.28 -3.10 18.49
N MET A 81 -11.04 -2.61 18.32
CA MET A 81 -10.04 -2.56 19.38
C MET A 81 -8.98 -1.49 19.12
N TYR A 82 -8.42 -0.96 20.20
CA TYR A 82 -7.22 -0.12 20.19
C TYR A 82 -6.11 -0.83 20.97
N LYS A 83 -4.88 -0.81 20.44
CA LYS A 83 -3.70 -1.31 21.15
C LYS A 83 -2.61 -0.23 21.17
N PRO A 84 -2.36 0.41 22.32
CA PRO A 84 -1.24 1.34 22.46
C PRO A 84 0.09 0.63 22.17
N LEU A 85 0.98 1.31 21.44
CA LEU A 85 2.34 0.85 21.19
C LEU A 85 3.34 1.64 22.03
N ASN A 86 3.27 2.97 21.94
CA ASN A 86 4.05 3.93 22.71
C ASN A 86 3.26 5.25 22.82
N GLU A 87 3.79 6.22 23.55
CA GLU A 87 3.15 7.54 23.65
C GLU A 87 2.92 8.13 22.25
N GLY A 88 1.67 8.51 21.97
CA GLY A 88 1.27 9.04 20.67
C GLY A 88 1.20 8.02 19.53
N ARG A 89 1.39 6.71 19.74
CA ARG A 89 1.25 5.69 18.68
C ARG A 89 0.41 4.50 19.12
N GLN A 90 -0.51 4.09 18.25
CA GLN A 90 -1.41 2.97 18.52
C GLN A 90 -1.80 2.21 17.25
N LEU A 91 -2.08 0.93 17.42
CA LEU A 91 -2.75 0.12 16.42
C LEU A 91 -4.27 0.24 16.61
N VAL A 92 -4.98 0.53 15.52
CA VAL A 92 -6.45 0.56 15.47
C VAL A 92 -6.93 -0.64 14.66
N TYR A 93 -7.79 -1.45 15.24
CA TYR A 93 -8.27 -2.71 14.65
C TYR A 93 -9.69 -2.53 14.17
N PHE A 94 -9.95 -2.90 12.93
CA PHE A 94 -11.28 -2.91 12.33
C PHE A 94 -11.60 -4.32 11.87
N VAL A 95 -12.83 -4.79 12.12
CA VAL A 95 -13.37 -5.99 11.47
C VAL A 95 -14.07 -5.51 10.21
N VAL A 96 -13.64 -6.03 9.07
CA VAL A 96 -14.07 -5.53 7.76
C VAL A 96 -14.33 -6.69 6.79
N PRO A 97 -15.21 -6.50 5.78
CA PRO A 97 -15.36 -7.49 4.72
C PRO A 97 -14.02 -7.69 3.98
N ARG A 98 -13.71 -8.95 3.66
CA ARG A 98 -12.45 -9.31 2.99
C ARG A 98 -12.21 -8.42 1.77
N ASP A 99 -13.19 -8.31 0.87
CA ASP A 99 -13.10 -7.55 -0.39
C ASP A 99 -13.39 -6.05 -0.34
N SER A 100 -13.50 -5.46 0.86
CA SER A 100 -13.61 -4.01 0.98
C SER A 100 -12.28 -3.31 0.72
N LEU A 101 -12.35 -2.25 -0.10
CA LEU A 101 -11.28 -1.31 -0.40
C LEU A 101 -11.56 -0.03 0.41
N PHE A 102 -10.66 0.37 1.28
CA PHE A 102 -10.85 1.57 2.11
C PHE A 102 -10.32 2.77 1.37
N LYS A 103 -11.03 3.90 1.44
CA LYS A 103 -10.65 5.14 0.74
C LYS A 103 -10.36 6.29 1.68
N LEU A 104 -10.83 6.21 2.92
CA LEU A 104 -10.72 7.28 3.90
C LEU A 104 -10.65 6.69 5.30
N ILE A 105 -9.74 7.25 6.10
CA ILE A 105 -9.79 7.14 7.55
C ILE A 105 -10.02 8.53 8.14
N THR A 106 -10.98 8.62 9.06
CA THR A 106 -11.27 9.82 9.84
C THR A 106 -10.77 9.61 11.25
N ALA A 107 -9.92 10.51 11.73
CA ALA A 107 -9.47 10.55 13.12
C ALA A 107 -10.03 11.80 13.78
N THR A 108 -10.65 11.66 14.95
CA THR A 108 -11.18 12.79 15.73
C THR A 108 -10.41 12.90 17.04
N PRO A 109 -9.40 13.77 17.12
CA PRO A 109 -8.64 14.02 18.34
C PRO A 109 -9.53 14.53 19.46
N VAL A 110 -9.20 14.18 20.71
CA VAL A 110 -9.93 14.68 21.89
C VAL A 110 -9.87 16.21 21.93
N GLY A 111 -11.03 16.86 21.85
CA GLY A 111 -11.14 18.32 21.84
C GLY A 111 -10.76 18.99 20.51
N GLY A 112 -10.44 18.21 19.48
CA GLY A 112 -10.10 18.68 18.13
C GLY A 112 -11.24 18.50 17.12
N ARG A 113 -10.98 18.85 15.86
CA ARG A 113 -11.89 18.60 14.74
C ARG A 113 -11.55 17.27 14.06
N PRO A 114 -12.50 16.64 13.35
CA PRO A 114 -12.18 15.48 12.52
C PRO A 114 -11.11 15.80 11.48
N ILE A 115 -10.10 14.94 11.41
CA ILE A 115 -9.00 14.95 10.44
C ILE A 115 -9.24 13.79 9.49
N ASN A 116 -9.33 14.10 8.20
CA ASN A 116 -9.59 13.13 7.14
C ASN A 116 -8.30 12.84 6.38
N ILE A 117 -7.93 11.57 6.29
CA ILE A 117 -6.80 11.11 5.47
C ILE A 117 -7.35 10.17 4.39
N ASN A 118 -7.31 10.63 3.13
CA ASN A 118 -7.66 9.79 2.01
C ASN A 118 -6.55 8.76 1.80
N TRP A 119 -6.92 7.50 1.94
CA TRP A 119 -5.96 6.42 2.06
C TRP A 119 -6.55 5.16 1.44
N TRP A 120 -6.11 4.86 0.22
CA TRP A 120 -6.42 3.60 -0.42
C TRP A 120 -5.46 2.53 0.06
N ALA A 121 -5.87 1.81 1.10
CA ALA A 121 -5.11 0.74 1.76
C ALA A 121 -4.78 -0.47 0.84
N THR A 122 -5.01 -0.34 -0.47
CA THR A 122 -4.84 -1.38 -1.48
C THR A 122 -4.35 -0.77 -2.81
N PRO A 123 -3.07 -0.36 -2.90
CA PRO A 123 -2.54 0.23 -4.13
C PRO A 123 -2.58 -0.77 -5.29
N LYS A 124 -2.65 -0.26 -6.52
CA LYS A 124 -2.63 -1.08 -7.73
C LYS A 124 -1.86 -0.40 -8.85
N ALA A 125 -1.25 -1.21 -9.70
CA ALA A 125 -0.57 -0.77 -10.90
C ALA A 125 -0.79 -1.79 -12.02
N GLY A 126 -0.63 -1.37 -13.27
CA GLY A 126 -0.79 -2.28 -14.39
C GLY A 126 -0.18 -1.75 -15.67
N ASN A 127 -0.10 -2.63 -16.65
CA ASN A 127 0.22 -2.31 -18.04
C ASN A 127 -0.97 -2.73 -18.92
N GLU A 128 -0.75 -2.77 -20.24
CA GLU A 128 -1.78 -3.15 -21.22
C GLU A 128 -2.23 -4.63 -21.13
N PHE A 129 -1.50 -5.48 -20.40
CA PHE A 129 -1.77 -6.90 -20.29
C PHE A 129 -2.31 -7.30 -18.91
N LEU A 130 -1.76 -6.72 -17.85
CA LEU A 130 -1.98 -7.18 -16.48
C LEU A 130 -2.13 -5.99 -15.53
N LEU A 131 -3.15 -6.05 -14.68
CA LEU A 131 -3.34 -5.19 -13.52
C LEU A 131 -3.08 -6.00 -12.25
N ILE A 132 -2.26 -5.47 -11.35
CA ILE A 132 -1.96 -6.08 -10.07
C ILE A 132 -2.46 -5.15 -8.98
N ARG A 133 -3.27 -5.68 -8.06
CA ARG A 133 -3.66 -4.99 -6.83
C ARG A 133 -2.96 -5.65 -5.65
N CYS A 134 -2.33 -4.84 -4.81
CA CYS A 134 -1.75 -5.26 -3.53
C CYS A 134 -2.76 -4.95 -2.41
N TYR A 135 -2.98 -5.91 -1.51
CA TYR A 135 -3.90 -5.79 -0.36
C TYR A 135 -3.15 -5.51 0.94
N GLY A 136 -1.83 -5.33 0.87
CA GLY A 136 -0.95 -5.02 1.99
C GLY A 136 -0.05 -6.20 2.39
N ILE A 137 0.74 -5.95 3.44
CA ILE A 137 1.61 -6.94 4.07
C ILE A 137 0.75 -7.76 5.04
N THR A 138 0.69 -9.08 4.83
CA THR A 138 -0.07 -10.00 5.69
C THR A 138 0.78 -10.59 6.80
N ASP A 139 2.08 -10.68 6.59
CA ASP A 139 3.02 -11.16 7.59
C ASP A 139 4.36 -10.43 7.50
N TRP A 140 4.96 -10.19 8.66
CA TRP A 140 6.27 -9.56 8.81
C TRP A 140 7.05 -10.34 9.86
N LEU A 141 7.87 -11.26 9.37
CA LEU A 141 8.67 -12.17 10.18
C LEU A 141 9.99 -11.49 10.51
N LEU A 142 10.33 -11.42 11.80
CA LEU A 142 11.58 -10.84 12.27
C LEU A 142 12.40 -11.94 12.95
N ASN A 143 13.58 -12.22 12.41
CA ASN A 143 14.58 -13.09 13.03
C ASN A 143 15.82 -12.25 13.41
N PRO A 144 16.77 -12.77 14.20
CA PRO A 144 17.92 -11.99 14.65
C PRO A 144 18.80 -11.41 13.54
N ASP A 145 18.86 -12.06 12.37
CA ASP A 145 19.77 -11.70 11.28
C ASP A 145 19.07 -11.05 10.09
N GLU A 146 17.77 -11.33 9.88
CA GLU A 146 17.01 -10.92 8.72
C GLU A 146 15.51 -10.78 9.02
N GLN A 147 14.80 -10.17 8.09
CA GLN A 147 13.35 -10.12 8.07
C GLN A 147 12.77 -10.80 6.83
N GLY A 148 11.57 -11.33 6.99
CA GLY A 148 10.73 -11.83 5.92
C GLY A 148 9.44 -11.01 5.83
N ILE A 149 8.98 -10.75 4.61
CA ILE A 149 7.79 -9.94 4.32
C ILE A 149 6.90 -10.75 3.39
N VAL A 150 5.63 -10.89 3.75
CA VAL A 150 4.61 -11.54 2.90
C VAL A 150 3.57 -10.50 2.50
N VAL A 151 3.37 -10.35 1.20
CA VAL A 151 2.36 -9.48 0.61
C VAL A 151 1.23 -10.30 0.01
N GLN A 152 0.01 -9.76 0.05
CA GLN A 152 -1.14 -10.34 -0.62
C GLN A 152 -1.46 -9.55 -1.88
N VAL A 153 -1.60 -10.24 -3.01
CA VAL A 153 -1.85 -9.62 -4.32
C VAL A 153 -2.96 -10.32 -5.08
N ARG A 154 -3.51 -9.64 -6.09
CA ARG A 154 -4.43 -10.23 -7.07
C ARG A 154 -4.08 -9.70 -8.46
N GLY A 155 -3.91 -10.62 -9.41
CA GLY A 155 -3.69 -10.30 -10.83
C GLY A 155 -5.00 -10.31 -11.61
N GLN A 156 -5.17 -9.36 -12.53
CA GLN A 156 -6.29 -9.27 -13.46
C GLN A 156 -5.76 -9.06 -14.88
N ASN A 157 -6.14 -9.95 -15.79
CA ASN A 157 -5.76 -9.87 -17.19
C ASN A 157 -6.65 -8.87 -17.92
N ASN A 158 -6.07 -7.74 -18.32
CA ASN A 158 -6.71 -6.69 -19.10
C ASN A 158 -6.39 -6.78 -20.60
N GLY A 159 -5.55 -7.73 -21.00
CA GLY A 159 -5.16 -7.97 -22.38
C GLY A 159 -6.10 -8.90 -23.13
N THR A 160 -5.66 -9.31 -24.33
CA THR A 160 -6.43 -10.19 -25.24
C THR A 160 -5.88 -11.60 -25.33
N GLN A 161 -4.79 -11.91 -24.62
CA GLN A 161 -4.15 -13.24 -24.60
C GLN A 161 -4.05 -13.74 -23.16
N ASP A 162 -3.91 -15.05 -22.99
CA ASP A 162 -3.67 -15.64 -21.68
C ASP A 162 -2.39 -15.08 -21.05
N VAL A 163 -2.45 -14.75 -19.75
CA VAL A 163 -1.31 -14.27 -18.97
C VAL A 163 -0.87 -15.35 -18.01
N VAL A 164 0.42 -15.71 -18.04
CA VAL A 164 1.05 -16.55 -17.03
C VAL A 164 1.41 -15.68 -15.83
N PHE A 165 0.76 -15.92 -14.71
CA PHE A 165 0.92 -15.17 -13.47
C PHE A 165 1.62 -16.03 -12.43
N SER A 166 2.81 -15.61 -11.99
CA SER A 166 3.71 -16.48 -11.22
C SER A 166 4.47 -15.71 -10.14
N PRO A 167 4.75 -16.32 -8.97
CA PRO A 167 5.43 -15.64 -7.87
C PRO A 167 6.86 -15.23 -8.22
N GLU A 168 7.60 -16.00 -9.04
CA GLU A 168 8.99 -15.70 -9.41
C GLU A 168 9.15 -14.41 -10.22
N ASN A 169 8.05 -13.89 -10.78
CA ASN A 169 8.05 -12.62 -11.50
C ASN A 169 7.97 -11.41 -10.56
N PHE A 170 7.78 -11.62 -9.26
CA PHE A 170 7.76 -10.57 -8.25
C PHE A 170 9.15 -10.31 -7.66
N VAL A 171 9.46 -9.02 -7.52
CA VAL A 171 10.62 -8.48 -6.82
C VAL A 171 10.16 -7.42 -5.83
N LEU A 172 10.60 -7.51 -4.59
CA LEU A 172 10.45 -6.46 -3.60
C LEU A 172 11.69 -5.56 -3.64
N LEU A 173 11.49 -4.25 -3.71
CA LEU A 173 12.56 -3.27 -3.62
C LEU A 173 12.57 -2.61 -2.25
N ASP A 174 13.75 -2.42 -1.70
CA ASP A 174 13.94 -1.59 -0.50
C ASP A 174 14.27 -0.13 -0.83
N GLN A 175 14.42 0.70 0.21
CA GLN A 175 14.67 2.14 0.08
C GLN A 175 15.98 2.50 -0.62
N TRP A 176 16.90 1.56 -0.79
CA TRP A 176 18.15 1.74 -1.53
C TRP A 176 18.08 1.17 -2.95
N GLY A 177 16.93 0.62 -3.34
CA GLY A 177 16.69 -0.02 -4.63
C GLY A 177 17.26 -1.44 -4.70
N TRP A 178 17.56 -2.07 -3.56
CA TRP A 178 18.04 -3.46 -3.57
C TRP A 178 16.90 -4.43 -3.86
N PRO A 179 17.06 -5.35 -4.83
CA PRO A 179 16.03 -6.28 -5.21
C PRO A 179 16.06 -7.56 -4.36
N TYR A 180 14.88 -7.98 -3.91
CA TYR A 180 14.63 -9.25 -3.24
C TYR A 180 13.65 -10.08 -4.05
N SER A 181 14.10 -11.22 -4.55
CA SER A 181 13.24 -12.16 -5.29
C SER A 181 12.27 -12.86 -4.33
N ALA A 182 11.10 -13.24 -4.85
CA ALA A 182 10.17 -14.08 -4.10
C ALA A 182 10.82 -15.40 -3.68
N THR A 183 10.68 -15.76 -2.41
CA THR A 183 11.18 -17.02 -1.81
C THR A 183 10.06 -17.98 -1.43
N ILE A 184 8.84 -17.46 -1.30
CA ILE A 184 7.61 -18.21 -1.06
C ILE A 184 6.53 -17.62 -1.96
N GLY A 185 5.61 -18.45 -2.46
CA GLY A 185 4.59 -17.99 -3.39
C GLY A 185 3.41 -18.94 -3.53
N PHE A 186 2.66 -18.71 -4.59
CA PHE A 186 1.51 -19.48 -5.03
C PHE A 186 1.86 -20.32 -6.26
N ASP A 187 1.04 -21.31 -6.60
CA ASP A 187 1.21 -22.07 -7.84
C ASP A 187 0.95 -21.16 -9.05
N THR A 188 1.76 -21.28 -10.10
CA THR A 188 1.58 -20.49 -11.33
C THR A 188 0.16 -20.61 -11.88
N GLU A 189 -0.49 -19.47 -12.11
CA GLU A 189 -1.84 -19.39 -12.66
C GLU A 189 -1.82 -18.94 -14.13
N ILE A 190 -2.75 -19.45 -14.93
CA ILE A 190 -3.02 -18.93 -16.28
C ILE A 190 -4.32 -18.13 -16.19
N ILE A 191 -4.21 -16.81 -16.36
CA ILE A 191 -5.35 -15.89 -16.30
C ILE A 191 -5.81 -15.63 -17.73
N ALA A 192 -6.98 -16.14 -18.10
CA ALA A 192 -7.58 -15.87 -19.40
C ALA A 192 -7.99 -14.38 -19.57
N PRO A 193 -8.12 -13.86 -20.81
CA PRO A 193 -8.53 -12.49 -21.07
C PRO A 193 -9.79 -12.06 -20.30
N GLY A 194 -9.73 -10.91 -19.63
CA GLY A 194 -10.84 -10.35 -18.85
C GLY A 194 -11.08 -11.01 -17.49
N ASN A 195 -10.35 -12.08 -17.15
CA ASN A 195 -10.43 -12.74 -15.85
C ASN A 195 -9.37 -12.23 -14.87
N ALA A 196 -9.45 -12.70 -13.63
CA ALA A 196 -8.48 -12.47 -12.58
C ALA A 196 -8.09 -13.80 -11.93
N THR A 197 -7.06 -13.78 -11.09
CA THR A 197 -6.75 -14.93 -10.22
C THR A 197 -7.97 -15.32 -9.39
N GLN A 198 -8.08 -16.62 -9.11
CA GLN A 198 -9.25 -17.20 -8.45
C GLN A 198 -9.46 -16.62 -7.04
N ASP A 199 -8.37 -16.45 -6.29
CA ASP A 199 -8.33 -15.76 -5.00
C ASP A 199 -7.18 -14.75 -4.99
N ARG A 200 -7.02 -14.05 -3.87
CA ARG A 200 -5.80 -13.32 -3.55
C ARG A 200 -4.71 -14.31 -3.23
N VAL A 201 -3.55 -14.11 -3.81
CA VAL A 201 -2.38 -14.96 -3.64
C VAL A 201 -1.34 -14.29 -2.77
N LEU A 202 -0.53 -15.09 -2.08
CA LEU A 202 0.53 -14.61 -1.20
C LEU A 202 1.88 -14.71 -1.90
N VAL A 203 2.71 -13.69 -1.74
CA VAL A 203 4.10 -13.67 -2.21
C VAL A 203 5.00 -13.27 -1.04
N GLY A 204 5.96 -14.13 -0.72
CA GLY A 204 6.88 -13.95 0.39
C GLY A 204 8.29 -13.65 -0.08
N PHE A 205 8.98 -12.78 0.66
CA PHE A 205 10.36 -12.37 0.45
C PHE A 205 11.13 -12.59 1.76
N SER A 206 12.34 -13.14 1.69
CA SER A 206 13.21 -13.37 2.86
C SER A 206 14.65 -12.96 2.56
N GLY A 207 15.55 -13.04 3.55
CA GLY A 207 16.91 -12.51 3.39
C GLY A 207 16.99 -10.98 3.38
N ILE A 208 15.93 -10.30 3.84
CA ILE A 208 15.89 -8.84 3.85
C ILE A 208 16.65 -8.35 5.09
N SER A 209 17.53 -7.36 4.92
CA SER A 209 18.26 -6.77 6.04
C SER A 209 17.29 -6.14 7.03
N LEU A 210 17.49 -6.30 8.34
CA LEU A 210 16.66 -5.68 9.39
C LEU A 210 16.54 -4.14 9.31
N ARG A 211 17.41 -3.49 8.53
CA ARG A 211 17.39 -2.04 8.29
C ARG A 211 16.68 -1.64 7.00
N SER A 212 16.35 -2.60 6.13
CA SER A 212 15.60 -2.36 4.91
C SER A 212 14.12 -2.19 5.25
N ARG A 213 13.44 -1.31 4.52
CA ARG A 213 11.98 -1.20 4.51
C ARG A 213 11.51 -1.42 3.07
N PRO A 214 10.38 -2.11 2.85
CA PRO A 214 9.82 -2.24 1.51
C PRO A 214 9.39 -0.86 1.00
N VAL A 215 9.75 -0.51 -0.23
CA VAL A 215 9.31 0.74 -0.89
C VAL A 215 8.61 0.48 -2.21
N ALA A 216 8.80 -0.67 -2.85
CA ALA A 216 8.03 -1.03 -4.03
C ALA A 216 7.90 -2.54 -4.20
N LEU A 217 6.79 -2.96 -4.81
CA LEU A 217 6.58 -4.29 -5.34
C LEU A 217 6.57 -4.22 -6.86
N VAL A 218 7.45 -4.96 -7.51
CA VAL A 218 7.61 -4.96 -8.97
C VAL A 218 7.26 -6.31 -9.52
N TYR A 219 6.44 -6.35 -10.57
CA TYR A 219 6.19 -7.54 -11.37
C TYR A 219 6.85 -7.41 -12.73
N GLY A 220 7.57 -8.45 -13.15
CA GLY A 220 8.33 -8.45 -14.40
C GLY A 220 9.53 -7.50 -14.36
N TYR A 221 10.27 -7.48 -13.25
CA TYR A 221 11.39 -6.55 -12.99
C TYR A 221 12.42 -6.46 -14.13
N ASN A 222 12.69 -7.57 -14.82
CA ASN A 222 13.65 -7.63 -15.94
C ASN A 222 12.99 -7.51 -17.34
N THR A 223 11.73 -7.10 -17.42
CA THR A 223 11.00 -6.96 -18.68
C THR A 223 11.01 -5.51 -19.17
N GLU A 224 10.61 -5.29 -20.42
CA GLU A 224 10.54 -3.94 -21.01
C GLU A 224 9.38 -3.08 -20.45
N SER A 225 8.39 -3.71 -19.81
CA SER A 225 7.21 -3.03 -19.26
C SER A 225 6.88 -3.56 -17.85
N PRO A 226 7.76 -3.32 -16.85
CA PRO A 226 7.52 -3.75 -15.48
C PRO A 226 6.30 -3.04 -14.89
N ILE A 227 5.53 -3.76 -14.08
CA ILE A 227 4.45 -3.18 -13.29
C ILE A 227 5.03 -2.85 -11.92
N VAL A 228 5.02 -1.57 -11.54
CA VAL A 228 5.59 -1.09 -10.26
C VAL A 228 4.46 -0.58 -9.40
N ILE A 229 4.29 -1.19 -8.22
CA ILE A 229 3.47 -0.66 -7.14
C ILE A 229 4.43 0.00 -6.14
N ASP A 230 4.45 1.32 -6.11
CA ASP A 230 5.28 2.11 -5.21
C ASP A 230 4.56 2.29 -3.87
N PHE A 231 5.13 1.77 -2.79
CA PHE A 231 4.53 1.87 -1.47
C PHE A 231 4.65 3.26 -0.84
N ASP A 232 5.56 4.10 -1.31
CA ASP A 232 5.68 5.48 -0.85
C ASP A 232 4.76 6.42 -1.66
N SER A 233 4.56 6.17 -2.96
CA SER A 233 3.77 7.05 -3.84
C SER A 233 2.39 6.53 -4.28
N ASP A 234 2.14 5.22 -4.28
CA ASP A 234 0.80 4.65 -4.55
C ASP A 234 -0.04 4.48 -3.28
N TYR A 235 0.57 4.67 -2.10
CA TYR A 235 -0.15 5.02 -0.87
C TYR A 235 -0.51 6.52 -0.85
N THR A 236 -0.95 7.06 -1.98
CA THR A 236 -1.51 8.41 -2.07
C THR A 236 -3.02 8.35 -2.23
N GLN A 237 -3.67 9.51 -2.16
CA GLN A 237 -5.09 9.65 -2.46
C GLN A 237 -5.38 9.22 -3.91
N LEU A 238 -5.71 7.95 -4.14
CA LEU A 238 -6.26 7.49 -5.41
C LEU A 238 -7.68 8.04 -5.61
N THR A 239 -8.02 8.37 -6.85
CA THR A 239 -9.37 8.73 -7.28
C THR A 239 -10.23 7.48 -7.51
N ASN A 240 -11.56 7.63 -7.54
CA ASN A 240 -12.45 6.52 -7.88
C ASN A 240 -12.12 5.96 -9.27
N GLU A 241 -11.80 6.83 -10.24
CA GLU A 241 -11.37 6.45 -11.58
C GLU A 241 -10.08 5.64 -11.55
N GLN A 242 -9.12 6.05 -10.72
CA GLN A 242 -7.91 5.25 -10.52
C GLN A 242 -8.24 3.89 -9.94
N VAL A 243 -9.18 3.76 -8.99
CA VAL A 243 -9.50 2.49 -8.32
C VAL A 243 -10.37 1.55 -9.17
N TYR A 244 -11.33 2.08 -9.91
CA TYR A 244 -12.35 1.31 -10.63
C TYR A 244 -12.19 1.33 -12.16
N GLY A 245 -11.33 2.18 -12.70
CA GLY A 245 -11.28 2.48 -14.13
C GLY A 245 -12.26 3.59 -14.51
N THR A 246 -12.11 4.14 -15.73
CA THR A 246 -13.17 4.96 -16.34
C THR A 246 -14.34 4.07 -16.70
N ALA A 247 -15.56 4.52 -16.38
CA ALA A 247 -16.81 3.88 -16.80
C ALA A 247 -16.93 3.83 -18.34
#